data_AF-A0A8J4FZB3-F1
#
_entry.id   AF-A0A8J4FZB3-F1
#
_cell.length_a   1.000
_cell.length_b   1.000
_cell.length_c   1.000
_cell.angle_alpha   90.00
_cell.angle_beta   90.00
_cell.angle_gamma   90.00
#
_symmetry.space_group_name_H-M   'P 1'
#
loop_
_entity.id
_entity.type
_entity.pdbx_description
1 polymer ?
#
loop_
_entity_poly.entity_id
_entity_poly.type
_entity_poly.pdbx_seq_one_letter_code
_entity_poly.pdbx_strand_id
1 'polypeptide(L)'
;MKTHPPISRTHLTRPLIPKDFAHLSLSQFRQRRASKVVVPAQTVQTLICASRMRKKLSQCVAREEFERLQTLTGKTFSLDAMADESGNNALCTQYCHKANSFLKFNASGHHVWINPPYCLLDTFLKHYLKCKRTRPSDTSACIVVPAWPGKFRKHLHGMTLLQEYPVGTN
;
A
#
# COMPACT_ATOMS: atom_id res chain seq x y z
N MET A 1 3.77 50.67 48.35
CA MET A 1 4.36 51.51 47.29
C MET A 1 5.86 51.67 47.54
N LYS A 2 6.70 50.90 46.83
CA LYS A 2 8.14 51.14 46.73
C LYS A 2 8.57 50.76 45.32
N THR A 3 9.30 51.67 44.71
CA THR A 3 9.62 51.82 43.29
C THR A 3 10.78 50.91 42.87
N HIS A 4 10.66 50.30 41.68
CA HIS A 4 11.77 49.59 41.03
C HIS A 4 12.59 50.56 40.17
N PRO A 5 13.94 50.47 40.16
CA PRO A 5 14.79 51.22 39.23
C PRO A 5 14.94 50.52 37.86
N PRO A 6 15.28 51.27 36.78
CA PRO A 6 15.34 50.74 35.42
C PRO A 6 16.68 50.06 35.12
N ILE A 7 16.65 48.92 34.41
CA ILE A 7 17.85 48.24 33.93
C ILE A 7 18.14 48.67 32.48
N SER A 8 19.32 49.26 32.30
CA SER A 8 19.89 49.72 31.04
C SER A 8 20.19 48.60 30.05
N ARG A 9 19.93 48.88 28.77
CA ARG A 9 20.39 48.12 27.60
C ARG A 9 21.91 48.19 27.48
N THR A 10 22.57 47.04 27.47
CA THR A 10 23.96 46.89 27.02
C THR A 10 24.00 46.13 25.70
N HIS A 11 24.63 46.78 24.72
CA HIS A 11 25.02 46.25 23.42
C HIS A 11 26.22 45.31 23.58
N LEU A 12 26.17 44.09 23.02
CA LEU A 12 27.35 43.25 22.74
C LEU A 12 27.05 42.42 21.48
N THR A 13 27.54 42.87 20.32
CA THR A 13 28.77 42.45 19.61
C THR A 13 28.56 41.27 18.65
N ARG A 14 28.67 41.58 17.36
CA ARG A 14 28.74 40.62 16.24
C ARG A 14 30.05 39.82 16.33
N PRO A 15 30.04 38.49 16.16
CA PRO A 15 31.28 37.76 15.94
C PRO A 15 31.77 37.94 14.49
N LEU A 16 33.05 38.25 14.39
CA LEU A 16 33.86 38.31 13.17
C LEU A 16 34.01 36.90 12.59
N ILE A 17 33.74 36.77 11.28
CA ILE A 17 34.00 35.54 10.51
C ILE A 17 35.45 35.61 10.01
N PRO A 18 36.32 34.66 10.35
CA PRO A 18 37.61 34.54 9.69
C PRO A 18 37.43 33.98 8.28
N LYS A 19 38.04 34.67 7.32
CA LYS A 19 38.21 34.21 5.94
C LYS A 19 39.39 33.23 5.89
N ASP A 20 39.33 32.36 4.88
CA ASP A 20 40.39 31.49 4.36
C ASP A 20 40.46 30.08 4.96
N PHE A 21 39.88 29.14 4.22
CA PHE A 21 40.60 27.93 3.81
C PHE A 21 40.17 27.56 2.39
N ALA A 22 41.07 27.82 1.44
CA ALA A 22 40.98 27.34 0.08
C ALA A 22 41.35 25.86 -0.01
N HIS A 23 40.89 25.23 -1.09
CA HIS A 23 41.38 23.98 -1.69
C HIS A 23 41.07 22.66 -0.96
N LEU A 24 39.94 22.04 -1.35
CA LEU A 24 39.82 20.58 -1.35
C LEU A 24 39.46 20.09 -2.76
N SER A 25 40.24 19.12 -3.22
CA SER A 25 40.36 18.66 -4.60
C SER A 25 39.25 17.68 -4.99
N LEU A 26 38.88 17.69 -6.27
CA LEU A 26 37.86 16.85 -6.92
C LEU A 26 38.31 15.38 -7.13
N SER A 27 38.82 14.70 -6.08
CA SER A 27 39.33 13.32 -6.24
C SER A 27 39.04 12.32 -5.12
N GLN A 28 38.05 12.57 -4.25
CA GLN A 28 37.70 11.61 -3.17
C GLN A 28 36.25 11.14 -3.17
N PHE A 29 35.62 11.03 -4.35
CA PHE A 29 34.31 10.39 -4.51
C PHE A 29 34.41 9.03 -5.19
N ARG A 30 35.24 8.13 -4.66
CA ARG A 30 35.30 6.73 -5.09
C ARG A 30 35.82 5.84 -3.97
N GLN A 31 34.92 5.37 -3.12
CA GLN A 31 34.90 4.03 -2.52
C GLN A 31 33.90 3.98 -1.36
N ARG A 32 32.64 3.66 -1.67
CA ARG A 32 31.86 2.79 -0.81
C ARG A 32 31.30 1.68 -1.68
N ARG A 33 31.98 0.54 -1.62
CA ARG A 33 31.51 -0.74 -2.15
C ARG A 33 30.09 -0.93 -1.67
N ALA A 34 29.17 -1.09 -2.61
CA ALA A 34 27.83 -1.55 -2.36
C ALA A 34 27.94 -2.91 -1.67
N SER A 35 27.66 -2.94 -0.37
CA SER A 35 27.26 -4.16 0.31
C SER A 35 26.10 -4.75 -0.49
N LYS A 36 26.28 -5.94 -1.05
CA LYS A 36 25.18 -6.74 -1.61
C LYS A 36 24.19 -6.95 -0.47
N VAL A 37 23.16 -6.12 -0.41
CA VAL A 37 21.97 -6.41 0.37
C VAL A 37 21.27 -7.52 -0.37
N VAL A 38 21.50 -8.75 0.08
CA VAL A 38 20.63 -9.88 -0.22
C VAL A 38 19.30 -9.54 0.44
N VAL A 39 18.30 -9.16 -0.36
CA VAL A 39 16.92 -8.96 0.10
C VAL A 39 16.24 -10.33 0.04
N PRO A 40 15.91 -10.99 1.16
CA PRO A 40 15.18 -12.25 1.10
C PRO A 40 13.66 -12.01 1.05
N ALA A 41 12.98 -12.98 0.42
CA ALA A 41 11.53 -13.20 0.37
C ALA A 41 10.69 -12.12 -0.34
N GLN A 42 10.50 -12.33 -1.63
CA GLN A 42 9.40 -11.80 -2.41
C GLN A 42 8.08 -12.20 -1.74
N THR A 43 7.42 -11.25 -1.06
CA THR A 43 6.05 -11.43 -0.62
C THR A 43 5.17 -11.53 -1.86
N VAL A 44 4.75 -12.76 -2.17
CA VAL A 44 3.82 -13.11 -3.25
C VAL A 44 2.61 -12.19 -3.16
N GLN A 45 2.40 -11.44 -4.23
CA GLN A 45 1.34 -10.47 -4.39
C GLN A 45 0.49 -10.96 -5.55
N THR A 46 -0.82 -11.03 -5.43
CA THR A 46 -1.63 -11.80 -6.37
C THR A 46 -2.60 -10.95 -7.18
N LEU A 47 -2.69 -11.25 -8.47
CA LEU A 47 -3.75 -10.81 -9.37
C LEU A 47 -4.69 -11.95 -9.76
N ILE A 48 -5.97 -11.61 -9.85
CA ILE A 48 -6.97 -12.40 -10.55
C ILE A 48 -7.47 -11.58 -11.73
N CYS A 49 -7.35 -12.10 -12.96
CA CYS A 49 -7.79 -11.41 -14.18
C CYS A 49 -9.17 -11.93 -14.60
N ALA A 50 -10.20 -11.07 -14.66
CA ALA A 50 -11.53 -11.43 -15.15
C ALA A 50 -11.93 -10.63 -16.40
N SER A 51 -12.23 -11.29 -17.52
CA SER A 51 -12.59 -10.60 -18.75
C SER A 51 -14.09 -10.25 -18.81
N ARG A 52 -14.38 -8.94 -18.68
CA ARG A 52 -15.60 -8.19 -19.09
C ARG A 52 -16.96 -8.79 -18.67
N MET A 53 -17.27 -8.73 -17.37
CA MET A 53 -18.61 -8.97 -16.82
C MET A 53 -19.55 -7.76 -17.02
N ARG A 54 -20.77 -7.97 -17.54
CA ARG A 54 -21.79 -6.93 -17.75
C ARG A 54 -22.32 -6.39 -16.41
N LYS A 55 -22.10 -5.10 -16.14
CA LYS A 55 -22.90 -4.10 -15.36
C LYS A 55 -23.73 -4.47 -14.10
N LYS A 56 -23.82 -5.70 -13.60
CA LYS A 56 -24.57 -6.02 -12.38
C LYS A 56 -23.60 -6.35 -11.24
N LEU A 57 -23.64 -5.49 -10.22
CA LEU A 57 -22.90 -5.60 -8.98
C LEU A 57 -23.25 -6.92 -8.26
N SER A 58 -22.37 -7.91 -8.40
CA SER A 58 -22.01 -8.87 -7.35
C SER A 58 -20.99 -9.83 -7.97
N GLN A 59 -19.71 -9.47 -8.00
CA GLN A 59 -18.67 -10.49 -8.09
C GLN A 59 -18.60 -11.17 -6.73
N CYS A 60 -19.63 -11.93 -6.36
CA CYS A 60 -19.52 -12.84 -5.24
C CYS A 60 -18.64 -13.99 -5.73
N VAL A 61 -17.42 -14.07 -5.22
CA VAL A 61 -16.57 -15.25 -5.44
C VAL A 61 -17.10 -16.33 -4.52
N ALA A 62 -17.31 -17.54 -5.05
CA ALA A 62 -17.74 -18.69 -4.27
C ALA A 62 -16.74 -18.98 -3.14
N ARG A 63 -17.21 -19.54 -2.03
CA ARG A 63 -16.38 -19.81 -0.84
C ARG A 63 -15.20 -20.71 -1.17
N GLU A 64 -15.46 -21.74 -1.96
CA GLU A 64 -14.50 -22.75 -2.39
C GLU A 64 -13.39 -22.10 -3.24
N GLU A 65 -13.76 -21.17 -4.10
CA GLU A 65 -12.81 -20.46 -4.95
C GLU A 65 -11.97 -19.48 -4.13
N PHE A 66 -12.57 -18.77 -3.18
CA PHE A 66 -11.86 -17.92 -2.23
C PHE A 66 -10.82 -18.72 -1.43
N GLU A 67 -11.18 -19.90 -0.94
CA GLU A 67 -10.28 -20.80 -0.21
C GLU A 67 -9.15 -21.31 -1.11
N ARG A 68 -9.45 -21.70 -2.35
CA ARG A 68 -8.43 -22.11 -3.32
C ARG A 68 -7.43 -20.99 -3.58
N LEU A 69 -7.90 -19.76 -3.78
CA LEU A 69 -7.03 -18.59 -3.98
C LEU A 69 -6.18 -18.30 -2.74
N GLN A 70 -6.73 -18.48 -1.55
CA GLN A 70 -5.99 -18.36 -0.29
C GLN A 70 -4.87 -19.40 -0.18
N THR A 71 -5.12 -20.64 -0.61
CA THR A 71 -4.07 -21.66 -0.68
C THR A 71 -2.96 -21.25 -1.64
N LEU A 72 -3.30 -20.70 -2.81
CA LEU A 72 -2.32 -20.27 -3.80
C LEU A 72 -1.46 -19.07 -3.35
N THR A 73 -1.96 -18.20 -2.45
CA THR A 73 -1.13 -17.13 -1.86
C THR A 73 -0.18 -17.65 -0.77
N GLY A 74 -0.44 -18.84 -0.23
CA GLY A 74 0.26 -19.40 0.92
C GLY A 74 0.01 -18.64 2.23
N LYS A 75 -1.05 -17.81 2.29
CA LYS A 75 -1.36 -16.96 3.44
C LYS A 75 -2.87 -16.87 3.67
N THR A 76 -3.28 -16.89 4.92
CA THR A 76 -4.68 -16.66 5.29
C THR A 76 -5.08 -15.20 5.08
N PHE A 77 -6.19 -14.96 4.41
CA PHE A 77 -6.79 -13.63 4.30
C PHE A 77 -7.31 -13.20 5.66
N SER A 78 -6.82 -12.06 6.11
CA SER A 78 -7.14 -11.48 7.42
C SER A 78 -8.21 -10.38 7.33
N LEU A 79 -8.50 -9.89 6.13
CA LEU A 79 -9.39 -8.75 5.92
C LEU A 79 -10.08 -8.86 4.55
N ASP A 80 -11.39 -8.72 4.54
CA ASP A 80 -12.18 -8.48 3.32
C ASP A 80 -12.36 -6.97 3.12
N ALA A 81 -11.82 -6.42 2.04
CA ALA A 81 -11.85 -4.98 1.80
C ALA A 81 -13.25 -4.45 1.45
N MET A 82 -14.20 -5.32 1.08
CA MET A 82 -15.55 -4.87 0.78
C MET A 82 -16.58 -6.00 0.90
N ALA A 83 -17.43 -5.87 1.91
CA ALA A 83 -18.64 -6.64 2.12
C ALA A 83 -19.84 -5.70 2.31
N ASP A 84 -21.04 -6.29 2.41
CA ASP A 84 -22.23 -5.60 2.86
C ASP A 84 -22.17 -5.27 4.37
N GLU A 85 -23.05 -4.39 4.83
CA GLU A 85 -23.03 -3.91 6.23
C GLU A 85 -23.36 -5.02 7.23
N SER A 86 -24.14 -6.01 6.82
CA SER A 86 -24.49 -7.18 7.63
C SER A 86 -23.42 -8.27 7.61
N GLY A 87 -22.42 -8.16 6.72
CA GLY A 87 -21.39 -9.17 6.49
C GLY A 87 -21.87 -10.43 5.79
N ASN A 88 -23.05 -10.45 5.15
CA ASN A 88 -23.61 -11.69 4.58
C ASN A 88 -22.75 -12.24 3.43
N ASN A 89 -22.11 -11.36 2.68
CA ASN A 89 -21.16 -11.72 1.63
C ASN A 89 -19.69 -11.61 2.06
N ALA A 90 -19.39 -11.40 3.35
CA ALA A 90 -18.03 -11.30 3.82
C ALA A 90 -17.30 -12.64 3.70
N LEU A 91 -16.12 -12.61 3.11
CA LEU A 91 -15.30 -13.80 2.96
C LEU A 91 -14.29 -13.97 4.11
N CYS A 92 -14.06 -12.91 4.90
CA CYS A 92 -13.23 -12.93 6.10
C CYS A 92 -14.06 -12.53 7.34
N THR A 93 -13.64 -12.98 8.53
CA THR A 93 -14.25 -12.55 9.80
C THR A 93 -14.14 -11.04 10.02
N GLN A 94 -13.01 -10.44 9.63
CA GLN A 94 -12.85 -8.99 9.60
C GLN A 94 -13.13 -8.47 8.19
N TYR A 95 -14.03 -7.50 8.08
CA TYR A 95 -14.42 -6.94 6.79
C TYR A 95 -14.70 -5.43 6.88
N CYS A 96 -14.53 -4.77 5.75
CA CYS A 96 -14.92 -3.37 5.56
C CYS A 96 -16.25 -3.31 4.78
N HIS A 97 -17.00 -2.24 4.99
CA HIS A 97 -18.27 -1.97 4.29
C HIS A 97 -18.41 -0.46 4.08
N LYS A 98 -19.56 0.03 3.60
CA LYS A 98 -19.72 1.45 3.23
C LYS A 98 -19.47 2.41 4.41
N ALA A 99 -20.07 2.13 5.58
CA ALA A 99 -19.87 2.94 6.78
C ALA A 99 -18.47 2.76 7.38
N ASN A 100 -17.97 1.53 7.51
CA ASN A 100 -16.58 1.23 7.89
C ASN A 100 -15.69 1.02 6.65
N SER A 101 -15.45 2.10 5.91
CA SER A 101 -14.81 2.05 4.59
C SER A 101 -13.36 1.60 4.63
N PHE A 102 -13.01 0.65 3.76
CA PHE A 102 -11.63 0.23 3.51
C PHE A 102 -10.70 1.41 3.18
N LEU A 103 -11.21 2.42 2.47
CA LEU A 103 -10.44 3.62 2.09
C LEU A 103 -10.03 4.50 3.28
N LYS A 104 -10.62 4.26 4.46
CA LYS A 104 -10.25 4.92 5.73
C LYS A 104 -9.58 3.95 6.70
N PHE A 105 -9.64 2.65 6.45
CA PHE A 105 -9.05 1.61 7.27
C PHE A 105 -7.53 1.51 7.05
N ASN A 106 -6.76 1.35 8.13
CA ASN A 106 -5.32 1.09 8.02
C ASN A 106 -5.06 -0.39 7.75
N ALA A 107 -4.90 -0.76 6.48
CA ALA A 107 -4.66 -2.15 6.08
C ALA A 107 -3.20 -2.62 6.27
N SER A 108 -2.33 -1.84 6.93
CA SER A 108 -0.93 -2.22 7.11
C SER A 108 -0.79 -3.40 8.08
N GLY A 109 -0.06 -4.44 7.67
CA GLY A 109 0.09 -5.70 8.41
C GLY A 109 -0.97 -6.76 8.10
N HIS A 110 -1.92 -6.47 7.19
CA HIS A 110 -2.95 -7.43 6.78
C HIS A 110 -2.59 -8.14 5.47
N HIS A 111 -3.06 -9.38 5.33
CA HIS A 111 -3.25 -10.03 4.02
C HIS A 111 -4.70 -9.81 3.58
N VAL A 112 -4.91 -8.98 2.56
CA VAL A 112 -6.22 -8.42 2.22
C VAL A 112 -6.81 -9.09 0.98
N TRP A 113 -8.07 -9.48 1.06
CA TRP A 113 -8.89 -9.82 -0.08
C TRP A 113 -9.53 -8.55 -0.66
N ILE A 114 -9.29 -8.25 -1.93
CA ILE A 114 -9.74 -7.01 -2.58
C ILE A 114 -10.54 -7.36 -3.84
N ASN A 115 -11.86 -7.26 -3.74
CA ASN A 115 -12.78 -7.46 -4.86
C ASN A 115 -13.86 -6.34 -4.94
N PRO A 116 -13.45 -5.07 -5.15
CA PRO A 116 -14.37 -3.95 -5.19
C PRO A 116 -15.07 -3.83 -6.55
N PRO A 117 -16.18 -3.08 -6.64
CA PRO A 117 -16.72 -2.60 -7.90
C PRO A 117 -15.61 -1.97 -8.75
N TYR A 118 -15.56 -2.32 -10.04
CA TYR A 118 -14.48 -1.89 -10.94
C TYR A 118 -14.34 -0.36 -11.07
N CYS A 119 -15.41 0.40 -10.81
CA CYS A 119 -15.36 1.86 -10.79
C CYS A 119 -14.55 2.42 -9.60
N LEU A 120 -14.41 1.65 -8.51
CA LEU A 120 -13.65 2.03 -7.32
C LEU A 120 -12.27 1.37 -7.24
N LEU A 121 -11.99 0.37 -8.09
CA LEU A 121 -10.77 -0.43 -8.05
C LEU A 121 -9.47 0.40 -8.07
N ASP A 122 -9.40 1.46 -8.87
CA ASP A 122 -8.22 2.36 -8.91
C ASP A 122 -7.97 3.03 -7.55
N THR A 123 -9.03 3.49 -6.88
CA THR A 123 -8.95 4.10 -5.55
C THR A 123 -8.55 3.07 -4.48
N PHE A 124 -9.09 1.85 -4.57
CA PHE A 124 -8.73 0.74 -3.68
C PHE A 124 -7.25 0.35 -3.83
N LEU A 125 -6.76 0.22 -5.07
CA LEU A 125 -5.37 -0.06 -5.38
C LEU A 125 -4.44 1.01 -4.81
N LYS A 126 -4.75 2.29 -5.00
CA LYS A 126 -3.97 3.41 -4.45
C LYS A 126 -3.91 3.37 -2.93
N HIS A 127 -5.04 3.13 -2.27
CA HIS A 127 -5.09 3.03 -0.81
C HIS A 127 -4.29 1.84 -0.29
N TYR A 128 -4.49 0.66 -0.88
CA TYR A 128 -3.72 -0.54 -0.56
C TYR A 128 -2.21 -0.30 -0.71
N LEU A 129 -1.76 0.27 -1.83
CA LEU A 129 -0.35 0.56 -2.07
C LEU A 129 0.22 1.56 -1.06
N LYS A 130 -0.57 2.53 -0.59
CA LYS A 130 -0.20 3.45 0.49
C LYS A 130 0.07 2.69 1.79
N CYS A 131 -0.83 1.78 2.20
CA CYS A 131 -0.67 0.92 3.39
C CYS A 131 0.48 -0.09 3.23
N LYS A 132 0.65 -0.68 2.04
CA LYS A 132 1.76 -1.59 1.74
C LYS A 132 3.11 -0.89 1.88
N ARG A 133 3.21 0.38 1.47
CA ARG A 133 4.45 1.16 1.61
C ARG A 133 4.83 1.43 3.07
N THR A 134 3.87 1.55 3.98
CA THR A 134 4.15 1.75 5.41
C THR A 134 4.66 0.48 6.09
N ARG A 135 4.18 -0.71 5.68
CA ARG A 135 4.72 -1.99 6.17
C ARG A 135 4.87 -3.01 5.03
N PRO A 136 5.98 -2.95 4.25
CA PRO A 136 6.13 -3.71 3.02
C PRO A 136 6.41 -5.21 3.23
N SER A 137 6.92 -5.64 4.39
CA SER A 137 7.23 -7.04 4.66
C SER A 137 5.99 -7.88 5.00
N ASP A 138 5.03 -7.31 5.72
CA ASP A 138 3.90 -8.04 6.30
C ASP A 138 2.54 -7.72 5.63
N THR A 139 2.41 -6.58 4.96
CA THR A 139 1.18 -6.22 4.23
C THR A 139 1.18 -6.96 2.90
N SER A 140 0.08 -7.59 2.50
CA SER A 140 -0.05 -8.25 1.19
C SER A 140 -1.51 -8.27 0.74
N ALA A 141 -1.79 -8.52 -0.53
CA ALA A 141 -3.17 -8.66 -0.98
C ALA A 141 -3.32 -9.62 -2.15
N CYS A 142 -4.52 -10.17 -2.25
CA CYS A 142 -5.05 -10.79 -3.46
C CYS A 142 -6.13 -9.88 -4.03
N ILE A 143 -5.95 -9.47 -5.28
CA ILE A 143 -6.75 -8.41 -5.90
C ILE A 143 -7.41 -8.93 -7.16
N VAL A 144 -8.74 -8.85 -7.20
CA VAL A 144 -9.52 -9.12 -8.40
C VAL A 144 -9.52 -7.89 -9.29
N VAL A 145 -9.03 -8.05 -10.51
CA VAL A 145 -8.96 -7.00 -11.52
C VAL A 145 -9.57 -7.48 -12.82
N PRO A 146 -10.26 -6.62 -13.58
CA PRO A 146 -10.68 -7.02 -14.90
C PRO A 146 -9.47 -7.08 -15.84
N ALA A 147 -9.49 -8.02 -16.78
CA ALA A 147 -8.45 -8.24 -17.79
C ALA A 147 -8.47 -7.16 -18.90
N TRP A 148 -8.61 -5.89 -18.53
CA TRP A 148 -8.65 -4.77 -19.47
C TRP A 148 -7.23 -4.27 -19.73
N PRO A 149 -6.77 -4.26 -21.01
CA PRO A 149 -5.42 -3.85 -21.35
C PRO A 149 -5.07 -2.47 -20.78
N GLY A 150 -3.93 -2.40 -20.09
CA GLY A 150 -3.27 -1.14 -19.68
C GLY A 150 -3.90 -0.37 -18.51
N LYS A 151 -5.20 -0.52 -18.21
CA LYS A 151 -5.90 0.39 -17.27
C LYS A 151 -5.30 0.39 -15.86
N PHE A 152 -4.99 -0.78 -15.32
CA PHE A 152 -4.50 -0.94 -13.95
C PHE A 152 -3.01 -1.27 -13.86
N ARG A 153 -2.35 -1.52 -14.99
CA ARG A 153 -0.98 -2.07 -15.05
C ARG A 153 0.03 -1.29 -14.20
N LYS A 154 -0.09 0.04 -14.13
CA LYS A 154 0.77 0.91 -13.31
C LYS A 154 0.72 0.58 -11.80
N HIS A 155 -0.40 0.06 -11.30
CA HIS A 155 -0.59 -0.31 -9.90
C HIS A 155 -0.17 -1.74 -9.61
N LEU A 156 -0.11 -2.59 -10.62
CA LEU A 156 0.11 -4.03 -10.48
C LEU A 156 1.57 -4.43 -10.70
N HIS A 157 2.47 -3.46 -10.82
CA HIS A 157 3.91 -3.73 -10.95
C HIS A 157 4.43 -4.46 -9.71
N GLY A 158 5.13 -5.58 -9.92
CA GLY A 158 5.63 -6.44 -8.84
C GLY A 158 4.57 -7.39 -8.27
N MET A 159 3.38 -7.45 -8.86
CA MET A 159 2.37 -8.47 -8.54
C MET A 159 2.51 -9.68 -9.47
N THR A 160 2.21 -10.85 -8.95
CA THR A 160 2.15 -12.16 -9.60
C THR A 160 0.70 -12.47 -9.98
N LEU A 161 0.45 -13.01 -11.16
CA LEU A 161 -0.86 -13.52 -11.52
C LEU A 161 -1.07 -14.90 -10.87
N LEU A 162 -2.14 -15.11 -10.10
CA LEU A 162 -2.48 -16.45 -9.58
C LEU A 162 -3.50 -17.17 -10.45
N GLN A 163 -4.51 -16.45 -10.95
CA GLN A 163 -5.57 -17.04 -11.75
C GLN A 163 -6.08 -16.08 -12.81
N GLU A 164 -6.26 -16.58 -14.02
CA GLU A 164 -7.01 -15.91 -15.08
C GLU A 164 -8.31 -16.65 -15.34
N TYR A 165 -9.39 -15.89 -15.53
CA TYR A 165 -10.72 -16.41 -15.81
C TYR A 165 -11.14 -16.06 -17.24
N PRO A 166 -11.55 -17.05 -18.04
CA PRO A 166 -12.09 -16.78 -19.36
C PRO A 166 -13.41 -15.99 -19.25
N VAL A 167 -13.75 -15.29 -20.33
CA VAL A 167 -15.01 -14.56 -20.46
C VAL A 167 -16.18 -15.51 -20.18
N GLY A 168 -17.10 -15.10 -19.31
CA GLY A 168 -18.32 -15.87 -19.03
C GLY A 168 -18.17 -16.95 -17.95
N THR A 169 -17.07 -16.96 -17.20
CA THR A 169 -17.00 -17.76 -15.97
C THR A 169 -17.92 -17.14 -14.92
N ASN A 170 -18.87 -17.93 -14.42
CA ASN A 170 -19.76 -17.56 -13.32
C ASN A 170 -19.17 -18.03 -11.99
#